data_AF-A0AAD3XWJ2-F1
#
_entry.id   AF-A0AAD3XWJ2-F1
#
_cell.length_a   1.000
_cell.length_b   1.000
_cell.length_c   1.000
_cell.angle_alpha   90.00
_cell.angle_beta   90.00
_cell.angle_gamma   90.00
#
_symmetry.space_group_name_H-M   'P 1'
#
loop_
_entity.id
_entity.type
_entity.pdbx_description
1 polymer ?
#
loop_
_entity_poly.entity_id
_entity_poly.type
_entity_poly.pdbx_seq_one_letter_code
_entity_poly.pdbx_strand_id
1 'polypeptide(L)'
;MAVKLIVLVWGFSCFVDPFLSQSQELYFNGFHSSNNIRLNGAVEIQSNGILRLTNETSRLLGHAFYPSPIRLKNSTTGKSLSFSTNFAFAIVPEFWKLGGHGFAFAMAPSKELPGALPIQYLGLLNASDNGNLTDHVFAVEFDTVRDLELMTSMIIMLALISIA
;
A
#
# COMPACT_ATOMS: atom_id res chain seq x y z
N MET A 1 29.53 59.73 4.42
CA MET A 1 29.15 58.64 5.35
C MET A 1 28.96 57.39 4.49
N ALA A 2 29.90 56.45 4.52
CA ALA A 2 29.85 55.26 3.67
C ALA A 2 29.20 54.10 4.43
N VAL A 3 28.12 53.54 3.89
CA VAL A 3 27.42 52.39 4.47
C VAL A 3 28.13 51.11 4.02
N LYS A 4 28.62 50.32 4.98
CA LYS A 4 29.22 49.00 4.73
C LYS A 4 28.10 47.98 4.59
N LEU A 5 27.95 47.40 3.40
CA LEU A 5 27.05 46.28 3.14
C LEU A 5 27.70 44.98 3.64
N ILE A 6 27.07 44.30 4.59
CA ILE A 6 27.47 42.96 5.04
C ILE A 6 26.53 41.95 4.38
N VAL A 7 27.07 41.12 3.49
CA VAL A 7 26.34 40.00 2.88
C VAL A 7 26.63 38.75 3.70
N LEU A 8 25.62 38.22 4.38
CA LEU A 8 25.68 36.92 5.06
C LEU A 8 25.25 35.83 4.09
N VAL A 9 26.20 34.99 3.66
CA VAL A 9 25.93 33.79 2.87
C VAL A 9 25.76 32.62 3.84
N TRP A 10 24.53 32.16 4.02
CA TRP A 10 24.25 30.91 4.73
C TRP A 10 24.43 29.74 3.77
N GLY A 11 25.52 28.99 3.91
CA GLY A 11 25.71 27.74 3.19
C GLY A 11 24.86 26.64 3.83
N PHE A 12 23.76 26.27 3.19
CA PHE A 12 23.02 25.07 3.55
C PHE A 12 23.79 23.85 3.02
N SER A 13 24.70 23.33 3.83
CA SER A 13 25.41 22.09 3.51
C SER A 13 24.47 20.91 3.74
N CYS A 14 23.71 20.53 2.70
CA CYS A 14 22.99 19.27 2.67
C CYS A 14 24.00 18.13 2.65
N PHE A 15 24.32 17.57 3.81
CA PHE A 15 24.93 16.25 3.89
C PHE A 15 23.85 15.24 3.48
N VAL A 16 23.79 14.94 2.18
CA VAL A 16 23.12 13.74 1.73
C VAL A 16 23.95 12.56 2.24
N ASP A 17 23.53 11.97 3.35
CA ASP A 17 23.99 10.65 3.74
C ASP A 17 23.79 9.75 2.51
N PRO A 18 24.84 9.12 1.96
CA PRO A 18 24.66 8.11 0.94
C PRO A 18 24.01 6.91 1.64
N PHE A 19 22.69 6.94 1.75
CA PHE A 19 21.93 5.74 1.99
C PHE A 19 22.31 4.78 0.87
N LEU A 20 22.92 3.65 1.23
CA LEU A 20 23.04 2.50 0.35
C LEU A 20 21.60 2.05 0.07
N SER A 21 20.97 2.67 -0.93
CA SER A 21 19.68 2.23 -1.46
C SER A 21 19.95 0.88 -2.12
N GLN A 22 19.52 -0.19 -1.46
CA GLN A 22 19.33 -1.45 -2.15
C GLN A 22 18.15 -1.26 -3.10
N SER A 23 18.44 -0.85 -4.34
CA SER A 23 17.42 -0.65 -5.35
C SER A 23 16.88 -2.00 -5.79
N GLN A 24 15.75 -2.40 -5.21
CA GLN A 24 14.88 -3.42 -5.79
C GLN A 24 13.72 -2.70 -6.46
N GLU A 25 13.82 -2.52 -7.77
CA GLU A 25 12.79 -1.89 -8.58
C GLU A 25 11.78 -2.95 -9.06
N LEU A 26 10.49 -2.67 -8.83
CA LEU A 26 9.39 -3.48 -9.34
C LEU A 26 8.60 -2.64 -10.33
N TYR A 27 8.48 -3.13 -11.57
CA TYR A 27 7.79 -2.42 -12.63
C TYR A 27 6.87 -3.37 -13.41
N PHE A 28 5.59 -2.99 -13.51
CA PHE A 28 4.56 -3.72 -14.23
C PHE A 28 3.83 -2.77 -15.18
N ASN A 29 4.16 -2.85 -16.47
CA ASN A 29 3.40 -2.16 -17.52
C ASN A 29 2.29 -3.08 -18.03
N GLY A 30 1.28 -3.28 -17.18
CA GLY A 30 0.27 -4.32 -17.36
C GLY A 30 0.66 -5.67 -16.74
N PHE A 31 -0.31 -6.57 -16.71
CA PHE A 31 -0.21 -7.88 -16.07
C PHE A 31 -0.46 -8.99 -17.09
N HIS A 32 0.32 -10.06 -16.98
CA HIS A 32 0.29 -11.23 -17.83
C HIS A 32 0.47 -12.47 -16.95
N SER A 33 0.06 -13.63 -17.44
CA SER A 33 0.26 -14.90 -16.73
C SER A 33 1.73 -15.23 -16.45
N SER A 34 2.66 -14.65 -17.22
CA SER A 34 4.10 -14.75 -16.98
C SER A 34 4.63 -13.79 -15.91
N ASN A 35 3.88 -12.74 -15.54
CA ASN A 35 4.23 -11.92 -14.39
C ASN A 35 4.05 -12.82 -13.16
N ASN A 36 5.16 -13.28 -12.60
CA ASN A 36 5.19 -14.11 -11.40
C ASN A 36 4.59 -13.31 -10.24
N ILE A 37 3.27 -13.33 -10.09
CA ILE A 37 2.48 -12.65 -9.07
C ILE A 37 1.59 -13.70 -8.44
N ARG A 38 1.50 -13.68 -7.12
CA ARG A 38 0.62 -14.58 -6.39
C ARG A 38 -0.78 -14.00 -6.37
N LEU A 39 -1.70 -14.65 -7.06
CA LEU A 39 -3.12 -14.32 -7.09
C LEU A 39 -3.87 -15.19 -6.09
N ASN A 40 -4.67 -14.59 -5.23
CA ASN A 40 -5.47 -15.25 -4.20
C ASN A 40 -6.90 -14.71 -4.20
N GLY A 41 -7.89 -15.57 -3.97
CA GLY A 41 -9.30 -15.17 -3.98
C GLY A 41 -9.83 -14.97 -5.41
N ALA A 42 -10.62 -13.93 -5.63
CA ALA A 42 -11.33 -13.68 -6.89
C ALA A 42 -10.50 -13.01 -7.99
N VAL A 43 -9.19 -12.90 -7.81
CA VAL A 43 -8.32 -12.12 -8.70
C VAL A 43 -8.18 -12.78 -10.06
N GLU A 44 -8.31 -11.98 -11.11
CA GLU A 44 -8.06 -12.39 -12.49
C GLU A 44 -7.16 -11.39 -13.22
N ILE A 45 -6.38 -11.90 -14.17
CA ILE A 45 -5.67 -11.07 -15.16
C ILE A 45 -6.48 -11.13 -16.45
N GLN A 46 -7.02 -9.99 -16.86
CA GLN A 46 -7.78 -9.87 -18.11
C GLN A 46 -6.86 -9.94 -19.32
N SER A 47 -7.41 -10.29 -20.49
CA SER A 47 -6.67 -10.41 -21.75
C SER A 47 -5.98 -9.11 -22.20
N ASN A 48 -6.50 -7.95 -21.76
CA ASN A 48 -5.92 -6.63 -22.01
C ASN A 48 -4.82 -6.23 -21.00
N GLY A 49 -4.48 -7.12 -20.08
CA GLY A 49 -3.43 -6.92 -19.08
C GLY A 49 -3.86 -6.16 -17.83
N ILE A 50 -5.16 -5.99 -17.58
CA ILE A 50 -5.68 -5.43 -16.33
C ILE A 50 -5.74 -6.52 -15.26
N LEU A 51 -5.16 -6.24 -14.09
CA LEU A 51 -5.35 -7.04 -12.89
C LEU A 51 -6.64 -6.62 -12.19
N ARG A 52 -7.65 -7.48 -12.23
CA ARG A 52 -8.94 -7.25 -11.58
C ARG A 52 -8.98 -8.02 -10.28
N LEU A 53 -9.03 -7.30 -9.16
CA LEU A 53 -9.01 -7.92 -7.83
C LEU A 53 -10.36 -8.52 -7.44
N THR A 54 -11.45 -7.87 -7.82
CA THR A 54 -12.82 -8.26 -7.51
C THR A 54 -13.76 -8.00 -8.68
N ASN A 55 -14.94 -8.63 -8.63
CA ASN A 55 -16.04 -8.42 -9.57
C ASN A 55 -17.31 -8.02 -8.82
N GLU A 56 -18.43 -7.96 -9.54
CA GLU A 56 -19.73 -7.50 -9.03
C GLU A 56 -20.37 -8.52 -8.07
N THR A 57 -19.79 -9.70 -7.91
CA THR A 57 -20.26 -10.69 -6.95
C THR A 57 -20.08 -10.17 -5.52
N SER A 58 -21.15 -10.27 -4.73
CA SER A 58 -21.20 -9.79 -3.36
C SER A 58 -20.17 -10.48 -2.47
N ARG A 59 -19.54 -9.69 -1.58
CA ARG A 59 -18.61 -10.16 -0.52
C ARG A 59 -17.40 -10.94 -1.04
N LEU A 60 -16.89 -10.58 -2.21
CA LEU A 60 -15.62 -11.08 -2.69
C LEU A 60 -14.43 -10.35 -2.06
N LEU A 61 -13.31 -11.07 -1.98
CA LEU A 61 -11.99 -10.52 -1.73
C LEU A 61 -11.02 -11.08 -2.78
N GLY A 62 -9.94 -10.34 -3.02
CA GLY A 62 -8.88 -10.79 -3.91
C GLY A 62 -7.59 -10.05 -3.63
N HIS A 63 -6.48 -10.78 -3.56
CA HIS A 63 -5.14 -10.24 -3.32
C HIS A 63 -4.19 -10.62 -4.45
N ALA A 64 -3.33 -9.66 -4.80
CA ALA A 64 -2.21 -9.88 -5.69
C ALA A 64 -0.93 -9.45 -4.99
N PHE A 65 -0.08 -10.42 -4.65
CA PHE A 65 1.19 -10.16 -3.97
C PHE A 65 2.37 -10.45 -4.88
N TYR A 66 3.38 -9.59 -4.82
CA TYR A 66 4.70 -9.91 -5.35
C TYR A 66 5.24 -11.16 -4.62
N PRO A 67 5.71 -12.19 -5.33
CA PRO A 67 5.90 -13.53 -4.77
C PRO A 67 7.12 -13.63 -3.86
N SER A 68 8.11 -12.76 -4.07
CA SER A 68 9.35 -12.71 -3.31
C SER A 68 9.26 -11.64 -2.23
N PRO A 69 9.66 -11.94 -0.97
CA PRO A 69 9.64 -10.95 0.09
C PRO A 69 10.50 -9.73 -0.23
N ILE A 70 9.98 -8.53 0.08
CA ILE A 70 10.74 -7.28 0.03
C ILE A 70 11.25 -6.99 1.44
N ARG A 71 12.54 -6.75 1.57
CA ARG A 71 13.17 -6.53 2.86
C ARG A 71 13.20 -5.04 3.19
N LEU A 72 12.33 -4.58 4.08
CA LEU A 72 12.25 -3.17 4.48
C LEU A 72 13.16 -2.77 5.64
N LYS A 73 13.86 -3.75 6.24
CA LYS A 73 14.78 -3.52 7.35
C LYS A 73 16.05 -4.35 7.17
N ASN A 74 17.20 -3.71 7.28
CA ASN A 74 18.50 -4.37 7.24
C ASN A 74 18.69 -5.21 8.51
N SER A 75 18.98 -6.53 8.41
CA SER A 75 19.20 -7.37 9.61
C SER A 75 20.43 -6.97 10.40
N THR A 76 21.47 -6.52 9.70
CA THR A 76 22.79 -6.33 10.28
C THR A 76 22.85 -4.98 10.99
N THR A 77 22.33 -3.93 10.37
CA THR A 77 22.37 -2.57 10.91
C THR A 77 21.09 -2.16 11.63
N GLY A 78 20.01 -2.93 11.48
CA GLY A 78 18.69 -2.58 12.04
C GLY A 78 18.03 -1.36 11.39
N LYS A 79 18.65 -0.75 10.38
CA LYS A 79 18.11 0.45 9.70
C LYS A 79 16.92 0.07 8.80
N SER A 80 15.87 0.88 8.86
CA SER A 80 14.74 0.83 7.93
C SER A 80 15.14 1.37 6.56
N LEU A 81 14.50 0.86 5.52
CA LEU A 81 14.63 1.36 4.15
C LEU A 81 13.41 2.21 3.79
N SER A 82 13.66 3.30 3.06
CA SER A 82 12.61 4.07 2.40
C SER A 82 12.13 3.34 1.15
N PHE A 83 10.86 3.48 0.82
CA PHE A 83 10.27 2.97 -0.42
C PHE A 83 9.37 4.02 -1.05
N SER A 84 9.18 3.93 -2.36
CA SER A 84 8.14 4.66 -3.09
C SER A 84 7.36 3.68 -3.96
N THR A 85 6.10 3.97 -4.20
CA THR A 85 5.23 3.17 -5.07
C THR A 85 4.34 4.10 -5.87
N ASN A 86 4.03 3.69 -7.10
CA ASN A 86 3.08 4.38 -7.96
C ASN A 86 2.28 3.33 -8.71
N PHE A 87 0.96 3.48 -8.70
CA PHE A 87 0.04 2.60 -9.39
C PHE A 87 -1.19 3.38 -9.85
N ALA A 88 -1.80 2.91 -10.93
CA ALA A 88 -3.10 3.38 -11.38
C ALA A 88 -4.14 2.29 -11.10
N PHE A 89 -5.30 2.68 -10.60
CA PHE A 89 -6.41 1.78 -10.33
C PHE A 89 -7.73 2.45 -10.69
N ALA A 90 -8.79 1.64 -10.85
CA ALA A 90 -10.14 2.10 -11.04
C ALA A 90 -11.09 1.29 -10.17
N ILE A 91 -12.08 1.96 -9.58
CA ILE A 91 -13.18 1.33 -8.86
C ILE A 91 -14.44 1.63 -9.66
N VAL A 92 -15.11 0.57 -10.13
CA VAL A 92 -16.35 0.68 -10.90
C VAL A 92 -17.45 -0.01 -10.09
N PRO A 93 -18.36 0.75 -9.44
CA PRO A 93 -19.41 0.15 -8.64
C PRO A 93 -20.50 -0.44 -9.53
N GLU A 94 -21.05 -1.60 -9.13
CA GLU A 94 -22.25 -2.17 -9.76
C GLU A 94 -23.44 -1.20 -9.59
N PHE A 95 -23.60 -0.68 -8.37
CA PHE A 95 -24.62 0.32 -8.04
C PHE A 95 -23.97 1.59 -7.51
N TRP A 96 -23.98 2.66 -8.32
CA TRP A 96 -23.36 3.95 -8.01
C TRP A 96 -23.75 4.55 -6.66
N LYS A 97 -24.94 4.25 -6.14
CA LYS A 97 -25.43 4.75 -4.84
C LYS A 97 -24.99 3.90 -3.64
N LEU A 98 -24.63 2.63 -3.86
CA LEU A 98 -24.22 1.71 -2.80
C LEU A 98 -22.69 1.59 -2.70
N GLY A 99 -21.98 1.80 -3.81
CA GLY A 99 -20.54 1.71 -3.86
C GLY A 99 -20.02 0.27 -3.71
N GLY A 100 -18.72 0.16 -3.46
CA GLY A 100 -18.04 -1.07 -2.99
C GLY A 100 -17.31 -0.78 -1.68
N HIS A 101 -16.57 -1.74 -1.14
CA HIS A 101 -15.88 -1.54 0.15
C HIS A 101 -14.58 -0.77 0.01
N GLY A 102 -13.77 -1.07 -1.01
CA GLY A 102 -12.58 -0.28 -1.30
C GLY A 102 -11.45 -1.08 -1.90
N PHE A 103 -10.26 -0.49 -1.83
CA PHE A 103 -9.00 -1.05 -2.31
C PHE A 103 -7.89 -0.71 -1.31
N ALA A 104 -6.88 -1.57 -1.18
CA ALA A 104 -5.72 -1.29 -0.34
C ALA A 104 -4.41 -1.69 -1.02
N PHE A 105 -3.41 -0.82 -0.92
CA PHE A 105 -2.02 -1.23 -1.06
C PHE A 105 -1.55 -1.77 0.27
N ALA A 106 -1.09 -3.02 0.31
CA ALA A 106 -0.73 -3.69 1.55
C ALA A 106 0.68 -4.29 1.52
N MET A 107 1.36 -4.20 2.66
CA MET A 107 2.58 -4.92 2.99
C MET A 107 2.32 -5.81 4.19
N ALA A 108 2.57 -7.10 4.04
CA ALA A 108 2.31 -8.11 5.06
C ALA A 108 3.43 -9.15 5.12
N PRO A 109 3.62 -9.82 6.28
CA PRO A 109 4.60 -10.89 6.42
C PRO A 109 4.30 -12.12 5.55
N SER A 110 3.05 -12.29 5.14
CA SER A 110 2.56 -13.40 4.33
C SER A 110 1.68 -12.90 3.19
N LYS A 111 1.78 -13.58 2.05
CA LYS A 111 0.96 -13.33 0.84
C LYS A 111 -0.40 -14.02 0.85
N GLU A 112 -0.62 -14.93 1.79
CA GLU A 112 -1.83 -15.78 1.82
C GLU A 112 -2.92 -15.25 2.76
N LEU A 113 -2.58 -14.40 3.73
CA LEU A 113 -3.50 -13.76 4.69
C LEU A 113 -4.68 -14.66 5.13
N PRO A 114 -4.38 -15.81 5.78
CA PRO A 114 -5.41 -16.80 6.09
C PRO A 114 -6.45 -16.24 7.07
N GLY A 115 -7.72 -16.49 6.77
CA GLY A 115 -8.83 -16.05 7.61
C GLY A 115 -9.26 -14.60 7.40
N ALA A 116 -8.60 -13.86 6.51
CA ALA A 116 -9.02 -12.51 6.19
C ALA A 116 -10.43 -12.47 5.57
N LEU A 117 -11.17 -11.42 5.90
CA LEU A 117 -12.59 -11.27 5.56
C LEU A 117 -12.80 -10.16 4.52
N PRO A 118 -13.85 -10.26 3.70
CA PRO A 118 -14.23 -9.18 2.78
C PRO A 118 -14.83 -7.99 3.54
N ILE A 119 -15.37 -7.01 2.81
CA ILE A 119 -16.11 -5.88 3.37
C ILE A 119 -15.21 -4.94 4.18
N GLN A 120 -15.49 -4.71 5.45
CA GLN A 120 -14.84 -3.72 6.29
C GLN A 120 -13.37 -4.04 6.60
N TYR A 121 -12.95 -5.29 6.36
CA TYR A 121 -11.58 -5.73 6.59
C TYR A 121 -10.70 -5.69 5.34
N LEU A 122 -11.26 -5.28 4.19
CA LEU A 122 -10.58 -5.15 2.89
C LEU A 122 -9.76 -6.38 2.46
N GLY A 123 -10.09 -7.58 2.97
CA GLY A 123 -9.31 -8.81 2.74
C GLY A 123 -7.97 -8.85 3.48
N LEU A 124 -7.68 -7.93 4.38
CA LEU A 124 -6.40 -7.89 5.09
C LEU A 124 -6.44 -8.56 6.46
N LEU A 125 -7.59 -8.45 7.13
CA LEU A 125 -7.79 -8.80 8.54
C LEU A 125 -9.14 -9.53 8.71
N ASN A 126 -9.44 -9.90 9.94
CA ASN A 126 -10.72 -10.42 10.41
C ASN A 126 -11.13 -9.78 11.74
N ALA A 127 -12.29 -10.18 12.26
CA ALA A 127 -12.84 -9.60 13.49
C ALA A 127 -11.99 -9.87 14.74
N SER A 128 -11.19 -10.94 14.74
CA SER A 128 -10.41 -11.39 15.91
C SER A 128 -8.98 -10.83 15.93
N ASP A 129 -8.45 -10.43 14.77
CA ASP A 129 -7.09 -9.90 14.64
C ASP A 129 -7.06 -8.36 14.43
N ASN A 130 -8.20 -7.73 14.14
CA ASN A 130 -8.27 -6.28 14.01
C ASN A 130 -7.78 -5.54 15.29
N GLY A 131 -6.72 -4.74 15.15
CA GLY A 131 -6.05 -4.05 16.26
C GLY A 131 -4.95 -4.86 16.95
N ASN A 132 -4.65 -6.07 16.48
CA ASN A 132 -3.56 -6.89 16.99
C ASN A 132 -2.21 -6.39 16.44
N LEU A 133 -1.35 -5.91 17.36
CA LEU A 133 -0.01 -5.40 17.02
C LEU A 133 0.94 -6.46 16.43
N THR A 134 0.57 -7.74 16.48
CA THR A 134 1.40 -8.86 15.99
C THR A 134 1.10 -9.28 14.55
N ASP A 135 0.06 -8.75 13.92
CA ASP A 135 -0.26 -9.09 12.52
C ASP A 135 0.76 -8.48 11.53
N HIS A 136 1.41 -7.39 11.96
CA HIS A 136 2.45 -6.68 11.21
C HIS A 136 2.04 -6.32 9.77
N VAL A 137 0.74 -6.03 9.57
CA VAL A 137 0.19 -5.53 8.32
C VAL A 137 0.27 -4.01 8.29
N PHE A 138 0.78 -3.48 7.19
CA PHE A 138 0.70 -2.06 6.86
C PHE A 138 -0.14 -1.92 5.61
N ALA A 139 -1.11 -0.98 5.62
CA ALA A 139 -1.96 -0.73 4.47
C ALA A 139 -2.20 0.77 4.24
N VAL A 140 -2.35 1.14 2.98
CA VAL A 140 -2.90 2.43 2.54
C VAL A 140 -4.21 2.12 1.85
N GLU A 141 -5.30 2.58 2.45
CA GLU A 141 -6.67 2.22 2.09
C GLU A 141 -7.35 3.32 1.28
N PHE A 142 -8.13 2.89 0.30
CA PHE A 142 -9.01 3.69 -0.52
C PHE A 142 -10.43 3.18 -0.29
N ASP A 143 -10.98 3.53 0.87
CA ASP A 143 -12.32 3.17 1.31
C ASP A 143 -13.37 4.00 0.56
N THR A 144 -14.39 3.33 0.04
CA THR A 144 -15.48 3.97 -0.72
C THR A 144 -16.81 3.98 0.02
N VAL A 145 -16.92 3.32 1.17
CA VAL A 145 -18.16 3.25 1.96
C VAL A 145 -17.83 3.45 3.44
N ARG A 146 -18.48 4.44 4.06
CA ARG A 146 -18.26 4.71 5.48
C ARG A 146 -18.89 3.63 6.35
N ASP A 147 -18.06 2.76 6.92
CA ASP A 147 -18.49 1.81 7.95
C ASP A 147 -18.54 2.48 9.33
N LEU A 148 -19.71 2.40 9.98
CA LEU A 148 -19.95 3.04 11.28
C LEU A 148 -19.20 2.34 12.44
N GLU A 149 -18.88 1.05 12.31
CA GLU A 149 -18.20 0.26 13.36
C GLU A 149 -16.70 0.57 13.51
N LEU A 150 -16.02 1.02 12.45
CA LEU A 150 -14.57 1.29 12.49
C LEU A 150 -14.22 2.71 12.95
N MET A 151 -15.23 3.56 13.18
CA MET A 151 -15.02 4.96 13.63
C MET A 151 -14.34 5.07 15.01
N THR A 152 -14.28 4.00 15.80
CA THR A 152 -13.68 4.02 17.14
C THR A 152 -12.30 3.36 17.25
N SER A 153 -11.81 2.68 16.22
CA SER A 153 -10.58 1.86 16.34
C SER A 153 -9.50 2.14 15.30
N MET A 154 -9.81 2.83 14.20
CA MET A 154 -8.83 3.30 13.23
C MET A 154 -8.84 4.82 13.21
N ILE A 155 -7.83 5.43 13.83
CA ILE A 155 -7.43 6.78 13.45
C ILE A 155 -7.14 6.68 11.95
N ILE A 156 -8.03 7.28 11.15
CA ILE A 156 -7.81 7.57 9.73
C ILE A 156 -6.49 8.33 9.70
N MET A 157 -5.38 7.63 9.48
CA MET A 157 -4.16 8.28 9.05
C MET A 157 -4.44 8.62 7.60
N LEU A 158 -5.05 9.79 7.41
CA LEU A 158 -5.12 10.50 6.16
C LEU A 158 -3.66 10.79 5.80
N ALA A 159 -3.02 9.79 5.20
CA ALA A 159 -1.61 9.80 4.95
C ALA A 159 -1.45 10.64 3.69
N LEU A 160 -1.28 11.95 3.87
CA LEU A 160 -0.52 12.78 2.95
C LEU A 160 0.90 12.19 2.92
N ILE A 161 1.09 11.10 2.18
CA ILE A 161 2.38 10.45 2.02
C ILE A 161 3.09 11.19 0.89
N SER A 162 3.74 12.29 1.27
CA SER A 162 5.03 12.64 0.69
C SER A 162 6.08 12.05 1.62
N ILE A 163 6.45 10.79 1.41
CA ILE A 163 7.66 10.23 2.03
C ILE A 163 8.77 10.43 1.00
N ALA A 164 9.55 11.48 1.21
CA ALA A 164 10.86 11.66 0.59
C ALA A 164 11.90 10.77 1.29
#